data_AF-A0A969A292-F1
#
_entry.id   AF-A0A969A292-F1
#
_cell.length_a   1.000
_cell.length_b   1.000
_cell.length_c   1.000
_cell.angle_alpha   90.00
_cell.angle_beta   90.00
_cell.angle_gamma   90.00
#
_symmetry.space_group_name_H-M   'P 1'
#
loop_
_entity.id
_entity.type
_entity.pdbx_description
1 polymer ?
#
loop_
_entity_poly.entity_id
_entity_poly.type
_entity_poly.pdbx_seq_one_letter_code
_entity_poly.pdbx_strand_id
1 'polypeptide(L)'
;MEVIKLLQDYAVGKRNFSYWNLRETWMPHADLSGVTLHRADLSCASLPQAQLEFADLSYANLWRSNLRQTSLRSANLAQAVLIRSCLESADLTRACLSQADLRLASLEKAQLSGADLQSANLCYADLTGADLRGADLTGADLTGACLKDALIKRSQLAGVTLERVSLEEVLLIEVAELVAS
;
A
#
# COMPACT_ATOMS: atom_id res chain seq x y z
N MET A 1 -3.15 4.76 22.78
CA MET A 1 -4.06 3.67 23.23
C MET A 1 -3.21 2.45 23.52
N GLU A 2 -3.58 1.59 24.46
CA GLU A 2 -2.84 0.35 24.71
C GLU A 2 -3.16 -0.72 23.64
N VAL A 3 -2.12 -1.21 22.97
CA VAL A 3 -2.18 -2.35 22.03
C VAL A 3 -2.90 -3.56 22.67
N ILE A 4 -2.67 -3.79 23.95
CA ILE A 4 -3.26 -4.89 24.71
C ILE A 4 -4.79 -4.85 24.63
N LYS A 5 -5.39 -3.67 24.77
CA LYS A 5 -6.84 -3.52 24.68
C LYS A 5 -7.37 -3.88 23.30
N LEU A 6 -6.68 -3.45 22.24
CA LEU A 6 -7.06 -3.80 20.87
C LEU A 6 -7.05 -5.32 20.68
N LEU A 7 -5.97 -5.99 21.10
CA LEU A 7 -5.83 -7.43 20.93
C LEU A 7 -6.84 -8.22 21.77
N GLN A 8 -7.13 -7.78 23.00
CA GLN A 8 -8.16 -8.39 23.85
C GLN A 8 -9.55 -8.24 23.25
N ASP A 9 -9.92 -7.02 22.85
CA ASP A 9 -11.20 -6.75 22.20
C ASP A 9 -11.34 -7.57 20.91
N TYR A 10 -10.28 -7.68 20.11
CA TYR A 10 -10.27 -8.46 18.88
C TYR A 10 -10.43 -9.96 19.14
N ALA A 11 -9.75 -10.49 20.16
CA ALA A 11 -9.83 -11.89 20.57
C ALA A 11 -11.25 -12.30 21.01
N VAL A 12 -12.02 -11.37 21.58
CA VAL A 12 -13.43 -11.61 21.96
C VAL A 12 -14.43 -11.30 20.84
N GLY A 13 -13.96 -11.07 19.62
CA GLY A 13 -14.80 -10.96 18.42
C GLY A 13 -15.11 -9.53 17.98
N LYS A 14 -14.62 -8.49 18.68
CA LYS A 14 -14.75 -7.12 18.16
C LYS A 14 -13.95 -6.98 16.88
N ARG A 15 -14.52 -6.34 15.87
CA ARG A 15 -13.84 -6.06 14.59
C ARG A 15 -13.75 -4.58 14.27
N ASN A 16 -14.63 -3.76 14.84
CA ASN A 16 -14.65 -2.34 14.56
C ASN A 16 -13.82 -1.53 15.57
N PHE A 17 -12.75 -0.94 15.04
CA PHE A 17 -11.80 -0.06 15.71
C PHE A 17 -11.62 1.24 14.90
N SER A 18 -12.67 1.66 14.19
CA SER A 18 -12.66 2.90 13.42
C SER A 18 -12.32 4.10 14.31
N TYR A 19 -11.56 5.05 13.79
CA TYR A 19 -11.11 6.26 14.51
C TYR A 19 -10.19 6.01 15.70
N TRP A 20 -9.71 4.78 15.93
CA TRP A 20 -8.83 4.50 17.05
C TRP A 20 -7.48 5.17 16.87
N ASN A 21 -6.93 5.70 17.97
CA ASN A 21 -5.56 6.17 18.01
C ASN A 21 -4.63 5.00 18.36
N LEU A 22 -3.98 4.47 17.33
CA LEU A 22 -2.97 3.42 17.36
C LEU A 22 -1.59 3.97 16.94
N ARG A 23 -1.38 5.27 17.10
CA ARG A 23 -0.11 5.91 16.77
C ARG A 23 1.03 5.27 17.55
N GLU A 24 2.15 5.06 16.88
CA GLU A 24 3.41 4.53 17.47
C GLU A 24 3.25 3.14 18.14
N THR A 25 2.16 2.43 17.85
CA THR A 25 1.93 1.10 18.39
C THR A 25 2.87 0.07 17.77
N TRP A 26 3.22 -0.96 18.54
CA TRP A 26 4.03 -2.08 18.08
C TRP A 26 3.20 -3.36 18.13
N MET A 27 2.88 -3.91 16.96
CA MET A 27 2.03 -5.08 16.77
C MET A 27 2.64 -6.01 15.71
N PRO A 28 3.86 -6.54 15.94
CA PRO A 28 4.51 -7.41 14.97
C PRO A 28 3.77 -8.76 14.93
N HIS A 29 3.63 -9.34 13.74
CA HIS A 29 2.95 -10.63 13.55
C HIS A 29 1.50 -10.71 14.05
N ALA A 30 0.87 -9.57 14.34
CA ALA A 30 -0.50 -9.56 14.84
C ALA A 30 -1.47 -10.08 13.76
N ASP A 31 -2.37 -10.97 14.14
CA ASP A 31 -3.49 -11.37 13.30
C ASP A 31 -4.68 -10.44 13.57
N LEU A 32 -4.98 -9.63 12.57
CA LEU A 32 -6.06 -8.66 12.55
C LEU A 32 -6.83 -8.76 11.22
N SER A 33 -6.91 -9.95 10.62
CA SER A 33 -7.60 -10.14 9.34
C SER A 33 -9.09 -9.77 9.43
N GLY A 34 -9.56 -8.94 8.49
CA GLY A 34 -10.93 -8.43 8.47
C GLY A 34 -11.22 -7.36 9.53
N VAL A 35 -10.22 -6.82 10.21
CA VAL A 35 -10.41 -5.69 11.14
C VAL A 35 -10.89 -4.44 10.39
N THR A 36 -11.77 -3.67 11.01
CA THR A 36 -12.12 -2.32 10.54
C THR A 36 -11.34 -1.29 11.34
N LEU A 37 -10.37 -0.68 10.68
CA LEU A 37 -9.52 0.43 11.13
C LEU A 37 -9.80 1.70 10.31
N HIS A 38 -11.00 1.84 9.76
CA HIS A 38 -11.44 3.02 9.00
C HIS A 38 -11.15 4.30 9.78
N ARG A 39 -10.43 5.25 9.16
CA ARG A 39 -10.02 6.53 9.78
C ARG A 39 -9.21 6.39 11.08
N ALA A 40 -8.68 5.21 11.40
CA ALA A 40 -7.80 5.05 12.54
C ALA A 40 -6.47 5.79 12.29
N ASP A 41 -5.86 6.26 13.38
CA ASP A 41 -4.51 6.82 13.34
C ASP A 41 -3.50 5.72 13.68
N LEU A 42 -2.81 5.21 12.66
CA LEU A 42 -1.70 4.27 12.74
C LEU A 42 -0.36 4.96 12.40
N SER A 43 -0.27 6.29 12.52
CA SER A 43 0.97 7.00 12.20
C SER A 43 2.13 6.48 13.07
N CYS A 44 3.28 6.26 12.45
CA CYS A 44 4.46 5.66 13.08
C CYS A 44 4.23 4.26 13.73
N ALA A 45 3.10 3.60 13.50
CA ALA A 45 2.87 2.26 14.01
C ALA A 45 3.77 1.25 13.29
N SER A 46 4.16 0.19 13.99
CA SER A 46 5.00 -0.88 13.48
C SER A 46 4.24 -2.20 13.53
N LEU A 47 3.85 -2.69 12.35
CA LEU A 47 3.11 -3.94 12.15
C LEU A 47 3.85 -4.90 11.20
N PRO A 48 5.19 -5.08 11.32
CA PRO A 48 5.90 -5.95 10.39
C PRO A 48 5.35 -7.38 10.49
N GLN A 49 5.16 -8.01 9.33
CA GLN A 49 4.65 -9.37 9.20
C GLN A 49 3.25 -9.59 9.82
N ALA A 50 2.49 -8.52 10.09
CA ALA A 50 1.11 -8.66 10.55
C ALA A 50 0.20 -9.20 9.43
N GLN A 51 -0.91 -9.80 9.83
CA GLN A 51 -1.97 -10.28 8.94
C GLN A 51 -3.14 -9.29 9.02
N LEU A 52 -3.40 -8.60 7.90
CA LEU A 52 -4.45 -7.61 7.70
C LEU A 52 -5.23 -7.92 6.42
N GLU A 53 -5.33 -9.20 6.03
CA GLU A 53 -6.14 -9.57 4.86
C GLU A 53 -7.58 -9.11 5.07
N PHE A 54 -8.20 -8.57 4.02
CA PHE A 54 -9.58 -8.06 4.06
C PHE A 54 -9.83 -6.93 5.08
N ALA A 55 -8.78 -6.35 5.68
CA ALA A 55 -8.94 -5.25 6.61
C ALA A 55 -9.46 -3.99 5.91
N ASP A 56 -10.27 -3.21 6.60
CA ASP A 56 -10.68 -1.88 6.15
C ASP A 56 -9.82 -0.82 6.85
N LEU A 57 -8.85 -0.30 6.12
CA LEU A 57 -7.95 0.81 6.47
C LEU A 57 -8.28 2.07 5.66
N SER A 58 -9.49 2.16 5.08
CA SER A 58 -9.86 3.33 4.28
C SER A 58 -9.78 4.61 5.12
N TYR A 59 -9.21 5.66 4.53
CA TYR A 59 -8.90 6.93 5.19
C TYR A 59 -8.00 6.83 6.44
N ALA A 60 -7.38 5.68 6.71
CA ALA A 60 -6.49 5.54 7.86
C ALA A 60 -5.23 6.38 7.66
N ASN A 61 -4.70 6.92 8.76
CA ASN A 61 -3.39 7.58 8.75
C ASN A 61 -2.30 6.56 9.05
N LEU A 62 -1.53 6.16 8.05
CA LEU A 62 -0.40 5.24 8.13
C LEU A 62 0.94 5.96 7.91
N TRP A 63 0.97 7.29 8.09
CA TRP A 63 2.17 8.11 7.89
C TRP A 63 3.37 7.55 8.65
N ARG A 64 4.49 7.31 7.96
CA ARG A 64 5.72 6.71 8.53
C ARG A 64 5.52 5.38 9.27
N SER A 65 4.46 4.64 8.98
CA SER A 65 4.29 3.30 9.54
C SER A 65 5.30 2.30 8.96
N ASN A 66 5.57 1.25 9.70
CA ASN A 66 6.35 0.10 9.26
C ASN A 66 5.40 -1.08 9.02
N LEU A 67 5.19 -1.40 7.74
CA LEU A 67 4.34 -2.46 7.23
C LEU A 67 5.16 -3.51 6.45
N ARG A 68 6.47 -3.62 6.71
CA ARG A 68 7.31 -4.62 6.04
C ARG A 68 6.72 -6.01 6.11
N GLN A 69 6.65 -6.69 4.97
CA GLN A 69 6.16 -8.06 4.86
C GLN A 69 4.75 -8.29 5.44
N THR A 70 3.96 -7.22 5.61
CA THR A 70 2.58 -7.32 6.09
C THR A 70 1.70 -7.90 4.99
N SER A 71 0.77 -8.76 5.36
CA SER A 71 -0.26 -9.24 4.44
C SER A 71 -1.45 -8.30 4.46
N LEU A 72 -1.67 -7.58 3.35
CA LEU A 72 -2.77 -6.65 3.10
C LEU A 72 -3.61 -7.14 1.90
N ARG A 73 -3.62 -8.45 1.64
CA ARG A 73 -4.37 -9.03 0.53
C ARG A 73 -5.83 -8.63 0.59
N SER A 74 -6.34 -8.09 -0.52
CA SER A 74 -7.74 -7.64 -0.62
C SER A 74 -8.17 -6.65 0.48
N ALA A 75 -7.23 -5.98 1.15
CA ALA A 75 -7.53 -4.94 2.11
C ALA A 75 -8.01 -3.66 1.40
N ASN A 76 -8.84 -2.88 2.07
CA ASN A 76 -9.26 -1.57 1.61
C ASN A 76 -8.38 -0.49 2.25
N LEU A 77 -7.51 0.13 1.48
CA LEU A 77 -6.70 1.30 1.83
C LEU A 77 -7.11 2.54 1.03
N ALA A 78 -8.34 2.58 0.48
CA ALA A 78 -8.80 3.73 -0.29
C ALA A 78 -8.65 5.03 0.51
N GLN A 79 -8.05 6.04 -0.11
CA GLN A 79 -7.80 7.36 0.50
C GLN A 79 -6.97 7.33 1.80
N ALA A 80 -6.26 6.24 2.09
CA ALA A 80 -5.34 6.17 3.22
C ALA A 80 -4.09 7.03 3.00
N VAL A 81 -3.48 7.49 4.08
CA VAL A 81 -2.24 8.28 4.05
C VAL A 81 -1.06 7.37 4.40
N LEU A 82 -0.28 6.98 3.40
CA LEU A 82 0.90 6.11 3.51
C LEU A 82 2.22 6.86 3.22
N ILE A 83 2.22 8.19 3.36
CA ILE A 83 3.40 9.01 3.10
C ILE A 83 4.57 8.53 3.96
N ARG A 84 5.71 8.22 3.32
CA ARG A 84 6.94 7.72 3.97
C ARG A 84 6.77 6.42 4.77
N SER A 85 5.71 5.64 4.56
CA SER A 85 5.62 4.31 5.17
C SER A 85 6.53 3.31 4.47
N CYS A 86 6.92 2.27 5.19
CA CYS A 86 7.70 1.17 4.64
C CYS A 86 6.81 -0.05 4.41
N LEU A 87 6.57 -0.40 3.15
CA LEU A 87 5.81 -1.56 2.68
C LEU A 87 6.71 -2.55 1.92
N GLU A 88 8.02 -2.56 2.21
CA GLU A 88 8.97 -3.47 1.58
C GLU A 88 8.50 -4.92 1.73
N SER A 89 8.39 -5.62 0.59
CA SER A 89 7.90 -7.00 0.49
C SER A 89 6.49 -7.24 1.07
N ALA A 90 5.67 -6.19 1.27
CA ALA A 90 4.29 -6.34 1.69
C ALA A 90 3.43 -6.99 0.60
N ASP A 91 2.40 -7.72 1.00
CA ASP A 91 1.47 -8.35 0.07
C ASP A 91 0.18 -7.54 -0.03
N LEU A 92 0.06 -6.75 -1.08
CA LEU A 92 -1.08 -5.89 -1.42
C LEU A 92 -1.87 -6.48 -2.60
N THR A 93 -1.78 -7.79 -2.85
CA THR A 93 -2.46 -8.45 -3.96
C THR A 93 -3.96 -8.17 -3.87
N ARG A 94 -4.53 -7.60 -4.95
CA ARG A 94 -5.94 -7.17 -5.04
C ARG A 94 -6.40 -6.16 -3.97
N ALA A 95 -5.48 -5.48 -3.29
CA ALA A 95 -5.85 -4.41 -2.36
C ALA A 95 -6.44 -3.21 -3.13
N CYS A 96 -7.34 -2.47 -2.48
CA CYS A 96 -7.84 -1.20 -3.00
C CYS A 96 -7.04 -0.06 -2.38
N LEU A 97 -6.27 0.67 -3.18
CA LEU A 97 -5.48 1.84 -2.83
C LEU A 97 -5.94 3.07 -3.64
N SER A 98 -7.17 3.06 -4.16
CA SER A 98 -7.70 4.18 -4.94
C SER A 98 -7.56 5.49 -4.17
N GLN A 99 -6.96 6.51 -4.80
CA GLN A 99 -6.71 7.83 -4.21
C GLN A 99 -5.86 7.81 -2.91
N ALA A 100 -5.14 6.74 -2.62
CA ALA A 100 -4.21 6.70 -1.49
C ALA A 100 -3.00 7.62 -1.73
N ASP A 101 -2.46 8.21 -0.67
CA ASP A 101 -1.25 9.03 -0.71
C ASP A 101 -0.04 8.21 -0.26
N LEU A 102 0.72 7.70 -1.22
CA LEU A 102 1.90 6.85 -1.06
C LEU A 102 3.21 7.62 -1.34
N ARG A 103 3.20 8.96 -1.28
CA ARG A 103 4.39 9.76 -1.56
C ARG A 103 5.57 9.33 -0.69
N LEU A 104 6.73 9.16 -1.30
CA LEU A 104 7.97 8.74 -0.62
C LEU A 104 7.84 7.40 0.13
N ALA A 105 6.83 6.58 -0.17
CA ALA A 105 6.71 5.24 0.42
C ALA A 105 7.74 4.30 -0.20
N SER A 106 8.24 3.36 0.61
CA SER A 106 9.07 2.26 0.12
C SER A 106 8.18 1.05 -0.14
N LEU A 107 8.08 0.63 -1.38
CA LEU A 107 7.32 -0.51 -1.89
C LEU A 107 8.25 -1.51 -2.59
N GLU A 108 9.54 -1.52 -2.25
CA GLU A 108 10.52 -2.44 -2.83
C GLU A 108 10.01 -3.89 -2.70
N LYS A 109 9.93 -4.62 -3.82
CA LYS A 109 9.44 -6.01 -3.91
C LYS A 109 8.03 -6.23 -3.38
N ALA A 110 7.21 -5.18 -3.23
CA ALA A 110 5.82 -5.33 -2.82
C ALA A 110 5.01 -6.09 -3.89
N GLN A 111 4.08 -6.93 -3.46
CA GLN A 111 3.16 -7.65 -4.36
C GLN A 111 1.90 -6.82 -4.52
N LEU A 112 1.69 -6.23 -5.70
CA LEU A 112 0.56 -5.35 -6.03
C LEU A 112 -0.28 -5.93 -7.19
N SER A 113 -0.15 -7.23 -7.49
CA SER A 113 -0.84 -7.82 -8.63
C SER A 113 -2.35 -7.67 -8.49
N GLY A 114 -2.98 -7.09 -9.52
CA GLY A 114 -4.41 -6.80 -9.54
C GLY A 114 -4.88 -5.77 -8.51
N ALA A 115 -3.98 -5.00 -7.89
CA ALA A 115 -4.35 -3.92 -6.98
C ALA A 115 -5.01 -2.77 -7.75
N ASP A 116 -5.95 -2.09 -7.09
CA ASP A 116 -6.55 -0.85 -7.58
C ASP A 116 -5.75 0.34 -7.02
N LEU A 117 -5.05 1.05 -7.88
CA LEU A 117 -4.24 2.24 -7.60
C LEU A 117 -4.80 3.47 -8.34
N GLN A 118 -6.08 3.46 -8.72
CA GLN A 118 -6.68 4.55 -9.48
C GLN A 118 -6.49 5.89 -8.76
N SER A 119 -5.93 6.87 -9.47
CA SER A 119 -5.64 8.21 -8.93
C SER A 119 -4.80 8.23 -7.65
N ALA A 120 -4.05 7.16 -7.36
CA ALA A 120 -3.12 7.13 -6.22
C ALA A 120 -1.94 8.08 -6.46
N ASN A 121 -1.45 8.70 -5.38
CA ASN A 121 -0.25 9.52 -5.45
C ASN A 121 0.97 8.71 -5.03
N LEU A 122 1.82 8.38 -6.00
CA LEU A 122 3.05 7.60 -5.83
C LEU A 122 4.29 8.47 -6.10
N CYS A 123 4.20 9.80 -6.01
CA CYS A 123 5.37 10.64 -6.29
C CYS A 123 6.55 10.24 -5.39
N TYR A 124 7.71 10.05 -6.02
CA TYR A 124 8.96 9.65 -5.36
C TYR A 124 8.86 8.35 -4.53
N ALA A 125 7.86 7.50 -4.80
CA ALA A 125 7.81 6.18 -4.21
C ALA A 125 8.88 5.26 -4.82
N ASP A 126 9.39 4.34 -4.02
CA ASP A 126 10.31 3.30 -4.48
C ASP A 126 9.53 2.01 -4.75
N LEU A 127 9.32 1.69 -6.02
CA LEU A 127 8.64 0.49 -6.50
C LEU A 127 9.64 -0.53 -7.07
N THR A 128 10.91 -0.47 -6.67
CA THR A 128 11.95 -1.35 -7.20
C THR A 128 11.57 -2.83 -7.01
N GLY A 129 11.50 -3.59 -8.11
CA GLY A 129 11.12 -5.00 -8.11
C GLY A 129 9.66 -5.29 -7.71
N ALA A 130 8.78 -4.28 -7.64
CA ALA A 130 7.38 -4.47 -7.29
C ALA A 130 6.61 -5.22 -8.38
N ASP A 131 5.66 -6.07 -7.99
CA ASP A 131 4.79 -6.79 -8.93
C ASP A 131 3.47 -6.06 -9.11
N LEU A 132 3.34 -5.28 -10.18
CA LEU A 132 2.15 -4.50 -10.56
C LEU A 132 1.33 -5.20 -11.66
N ARG A 133 1.53 -6.49 -11.91
CA ARG A 133 0.85 -7.18 -13.02
C ARG A 133 -0.67 -7.13 -12.85
N GLY A 134 -1.36 -6.60 -13.85
CA GLY A 134 -2.81 -6.44 -13.83
C GLY A 134 -3.34 -5.34 -12.89
N ALA A 135 -2.47 -4.53 -12.28
CA ALA A 135 -2.89 -3.43 -11.42
C ALA A 135 -3.54 -2.31 -12.25
N ASP A 136 -4.48 -1.59 -11.66
CA ASP A 136 -5.09 -0.42 -12.28
C ASP A 136 -4.46 0.86 -11.73
N LEU A 137 -3.60 1.52 -12.51
CA LEU A 137 -2.98 2.79 -12.15
C LEU A 137 -3.65 3.98 -12.86
N THR A 138 -4.88 3.83 -13.37
CA THR A 138 -5.53 4.90 -14.13
C THR A 138 -5.53 6.23 -13.37
N GLY A 139 -4.93 7.26 -13.94
CA GLY A 139 -4.78 8.60 -13.34
C GLY A 139 -3.78 8.70 -12.18
N ALA A 140 -2.99 7.67 -11.89
CA ALA A 140 -2.00 7.72 -10.80
C ALA A 140 -0.83 8.66 -11.13
N ASP A 141 -0.28 9.29 -10.10
CA ASP A 141 0.89 10.16 -10.24
C ASP A 141 2.16 9.41 -9.80
N LEU A 142 3.01 9.05 -10.75
CA LEU A 142 4.30 8.39 -10.51
C LEU A 142 5.48 9.36 -10.59
N THR A 143 5.26 10.68 -10.51
CA THR A 143 6.34 11.67 -10.68
C THR A 143 7.54 11.37 -9.78
N GLY A 144 8.71 11.12 -10.38
CA GLY A 144 9.95 10.81 -9.66
C GLY A 144 10.00 9.43 -8.98
N ALA A 145 9.04 8.54 -9.24
CA ALA A 145 9.05 7.18 -8.72
C ALA A 145 10.17 6.33 -9.35
N CYS A 146 10.64 5.32 -8.61
CA CYS A 146 11.58 4.33 -9.12
C CYS A 146 10.85 3.03 -9.47
N LEU A 147 10.83 2.65 -10.74
CA LEU A 147 10.20 1.42 -11.25
C LEU A 147 11.24 0.38 -11.70
N LYS A 148 12.50 0.50 -11.27
CA LYS A 148 13.55 -0.46 -11.62
C LYS A 148 13.09 -1.89 -11.33
N ASP A 149 13.24 -2.80 -12.28
CA ASP A 149 12.83 -4.22 -12.17
C ASP A 149 11.33 -4.46 -11.84
N ALA A 150 10.48 -3.44 -11.90
CA ALA A 150 9.05 -3.60 -11.63
C ALA A 150 8.36 -4.38 -12.76
N LEU A 151 7.42 -5.24 -12.40
CA LEU A 151 6.64 -6.05 -13.35
C LEU A 151 5.30 -5.37 -13.61
N ILE A 152 5.09 -4.78 -14.78
CA ILE A 152 3.89 -3.96 -15.06
C ILE A 152 2.96 -4.57 -16.12
N LYS A 153 3.24 -5.79 -16.57
CA LYS A 153 2.44 -6.48 -17.60
C LYS A 153 0.93 -6.43 -17.32
N ARG A 154 0.14 -6.01 -18.31
CA ARG A 154 -1.34 -5.87 -18.24
C ARG A 154 -1.83 -4.86 -17.21
N SER A 155 -0.98 -3.98 -16.71
CA SER A 155 -1.44 -2.86 -15.88
C SER A 155 -2.23 -1.85 -16.74
N GLN A 156 -3.16 -1.13 -16.13
CA GLN A 156 -3.86 -0.03 -16.78
C GLN A 156 -3.13 1.27 -16.45
N LEU A 157 -2.66 1.99 -17.48
CA LEU A 157 -1.81 3.18 -17.33
C LEU A 157 -2.45 4.45 -17.90
N ALA A 158 -3.74 4.41 -18.22
CA ALA A 158 -4.43 5.55 -18.82
C ALA A 158 -4.34 6.79 -17.91
N GLY A 159 -3.79 7.89 -18.44
CA GLY A 159 -3.65 9.15 -17.70
C GLY A 159 -2.63 9.11 -16.55
N VAL A 160 -1.71 8.13 -16.51
CA VAL A 160 -0.62 8.10 -15.54
C VAL A 160 0.38 9.21 -15.82
N THR A 161 0.84 9.90 -14.77
CA THR A 161 1.93 10.88 -14.87
C THR A 161 3.28 10.19 -14.66
N LEU A 162 4.16 10.20 -15.68
CA LEU A 162 5.47 9.52 -15.66
C LEU A 162 6.68 10.47 -15.62
N GLU A 163 6.50 11.71 -15.18
CA GLU A 163 7.59 12.69 -15.15
C GLU A 163 8.74 12.24 -14.25
N ARG A 164 9.97 12.22 -14.78
CA ARG A 164 11.20 11.89 -14.02
C ARG A 164 11.18 10.49 -13.39
N VAL A 165 10.39 9.56 -13.93
CA VAL A 165 10.39 8.16 -13.49
C VAL A 165 11.69 7.48 -13.90
N SER A 166 12.29 6.73 -12.97
CA SER A 166 13.43 5.85 -13.28
C SER A 166 12.91 4.50 -13.78
N LEU A 167 13.27 4.14 -15.02
CA LEU A 167 12.81 2.93 -15.73
C LEU A 167 13.95 1.95 -16.05
N GLU A 168 15.12 2.07 -15.40
CA GLU A 168 16.24 1.17 -15.68
C GLU A 168 15.79 -0.30 -15.61
N GLU A 169 16.03 -1.04 -16.69
CA GLU A 169 15.75 -2.48 -16.81
C GLU A 169 14.27 -2.91 -16.72
N VAL A 170 13.32 -1.96 -16.82
CA VAL A 170 11.91 -2.31 -17.11
C VAL A 170 11.88 -3.02 -18.46
N LEU A 171 11.34 -4.24 -18.50
CA LEU A 171 11.39 -5.12 -19.69
C LEU A 171 10.97 -4.34 -20.95
N LEU A 172 11.84 -4.32 -21.97
CA LEU A 172 11.74 -3.50 -23.19
C LEU A 172 10.39 -3.57 -23.94
N ILE A 173 9.60 -4.63 -23.72
CA ILE A 173 8.27 -4.81 -24.32
C ILE A 173 7.20 -4.02 -23.54
N GLU A 174 7.39 -3.83 -22.24
CA GLU A 174 6.46 -3.13 -21.34
C GLU A 174 6.64 -1.60 -21.40
N VAL A 175 7.82 -1.13 -21.80
CA VAL A 175 8.12 0.31 -21.97
C VAL A 175 7.24 0.95 -23.05
N ALA A 176 6.90 0.23 -24.12
CA ALA A 176 6.05 0.76 -25.18
C ALA A 176 4.62 1.11 -24.71
N GLU A 177 4.11 0.39 -23.69
CA GLU A 177 2.81 0.66 -23.07
C GLU A 177 2.87 1.91 -22.17
N LEU A 178 4.03 2.22 -21.58
CA LEU A 178 4.25 3.40 -20.73
C LEU A 178 4.36 4.72 -21.53
N VAL A 179 5.01 4.71 -22.71
CA VAL A 179 5.25 5.96 -23.48
C VAL A 179 4.14 6.29 -24.49
N ALA A 180 3.19 5.37 -24.70
CA ALA A 180 2.10 5.52 -25.67
C ALA A 180 0.79 6.07 -25.07
N SER A 181 0.72 6.21 -23.74
CA SER A 181 -0.39 6.79 -22.97
C SER A 181 -0.11 8.24 -22.58
#